data_AF-W6NGD7-F1
#
_entry.id   AF-W6NGD7-F1
#
_cell.length_a   1.000
_cell.length_b   1.000
_cell.length_c   1.000
_cell.angle_alpha   90.00
_cell.angle_beta   90.00
_cell.angle_gamma   90.00
#
_symmetry.space_group_name_H-M   'P 1'
#
loop_
_entity.id
_entity.type
_entity.pdbx_description
1 polymer ?
#
loop_
_entity_poly.entity_id
_entity_poly.type
_entity_poly.pdbx_seq_one_letter_code
_entity_poly.pdbx_strand_id
1 'polypeptide(L)' 'MSESNGAVKLLYDLFCLWHGVQRHYDPPFTDTEEQRLAKVKTMICKLLTEIDGRVLRIQQNQSGGMKGQ' A
#
# COMPACT_ATOMS: atom_id res chain seq x y z
N MET A 1 -12.24 7.73 -14.51
CA MET A 1 -11.34 6.57 -14.29
C MET A 1 -10.44 6.90 -13.10
N SER A 2 -10.93 6.77 -11.86
CA SER A 2 -10.14 7.12 -10.67
C SER A 2 -10.49 6.25 -9.48
N GLU A 3 -10.58 4.94 -9.67
CA GLU A 3 -10.75 3.99 -8.57
C GLU A 3 -9.59 3.01 -8.56
N SER A 4 -8.98 2.85 -7.38
CA SER A 4 -8.16 1.69 -6.97
C SER A 4 -6.64 1.67 -7.15
N ASN A 5 -5.96 2.75 -7.53
CA ASN A 5 -4.48 2.72 -7.64
C ASN A 5 -3.71 2.88 -6.31
N GLY A 6 -4.38 3.12 -5.17
CA GLY A 6 -3.72 3.35 -3.88
C GLY A 6 -2.81 2.21 -3.41
N ALA A 7 -3.30 0.97 -3.44
CA ALA A 7 -2.49 -0.20 -3.03
C ALA A 7 -1.37 -0.51 -4.03
N VAL A 8 -1.60 -0.33 -5.34
CA VAL A 8 -0.56 -0.53 -6.37
C VAL A 8 0.57 0.48 -6.18
N LYS A 9 0.22 1.75 -5.89
CA LYS A 9 1.19 2.79 -5.59
C LYS A 9 1.99 2.48 -4.32
N LEU A 10 1.33 2.03 -3.25
CA LEU A 10 2.02 1.64 -2.01
C LEU A 10 2.96 0.44 -2.21
N LEU A 11 2.54 -0.56 -3.00
CA LEU A 11 3.40 -1.69 -3.37
C LEU A 11 4.64 -1.23 -4.15
N TYR A 12 4.46 -0.35 -5.13
CA TYR A 12 5.56 0.21 -5.92
C TYR A 12 6.51 1.06 -5.06
N ASP A 13 5.96 1.89 -4.18
CA ASP A 13 6.76 2.68 -3.24
C ASP A 13 7.54 1.77 -2.27
N LEU A 14 6.92 0.69 -1.78
CA LEU A 14 7.58 -0.31 -0.91
C LEU A 14 8.73 -1.02 -1.61
N PHE A 15 8.52 -1.46 -2.84
CA PHE A 15 9.59 -2.08 -3.63
C PHE A 15 10.78 -1.14 -3.78
N CYS A 16 10.53 0.12 -4.16
CA CYS A 16 11.59 1.11 -4.32
C CYS A 16 12.37 1.33 -3.02
N LEU A 17 11.66 1.51 -1.91
CA LEU A 17 12.28 1.77 -0.61
C LEU A 17 13.07 0.55 -0.09
N TRP A 18 12.53 -0.66 -0.24
CA TRP A 18 13.16 -1.89 0.25
C TRP A 18 14.47 -2.18 -0.49
N HIS A 19 14.46 -2.03 -1.81
CA HIS A 19 15.62 -2.32 -2.65
C HIS A 19 16.55 -1.11 -2.88
N GLY A 20 16.24 0.05 -2.30
CA GLY A 20 17.01 1.28 -2.50
C GLY A 20 17.00 1.76 -3.96
N VAL A 21 15.92 1.47 -4.69
CA VAL A 21 15.77 1.92 -6.08
C VAL A 21 15.43 3.41 -6.07
N GLN A 22 16.38 4.22 -6.53
CA GLN A 22 16.18 5.66 -6.69
C GLN A 22 15.55 5.94 -8.06
N ARG A 23 14.46 6.70 -8.08
CA ARG A 23 13.83 7.12 -9.34
C ARG A 23 14.61 8.28 -9.94
N HIS A 24 14.44 8.49 -11.24
CA HIS A 24 15.17 9.50 -12.01
C HIS A 24 15.08 10.93 -11.43
N TYR A 25 14.02 11.23 -10.66
CA TYR A 25 13.78 12.54 -10.05
C TYR A 25 13.73 12.50 -8.52
N ASP A 26 14.04 11.37 -7.90
CA ASP A 26 14.05 11.29 -6.44
C ASP A 26 15.37 11.86 -5.89
N PRO A 27 15.33 12.61 -4.77
CA PRO A 27 16.54 13.01 -4.08
C PRO A 27 17.34 11.79 -3.62
N PRO A 28 18.67 11.91 -3.49
CA PRO A 28 19.51 10.82 -3.01
C PRO A 28 19.03 10.35 -1.63
N PHE A 29 19.08 9.03 -1.41
CA PHE A 29 18.77 8.47 -0.11
C PHE A 29 19.82 8.93 0.91
N THR A 30 19.39 9.71 1.90
CA THR A 30 20.23 10.16 3.02
C THR A 30 19.99 9.36 4.29
N ASP A 31 19.07 8.39 4.26
CA ASP A 31 18.67 7.61 5.42
C ASP A 31 19.72 6.57 5.79
N THR A 32 19.92 6.34 7.09
CA THR A 32 20.64 5.15 7.57
C THR A 32 19.85 3.88 7.30
N GLU A 33 20.50 2.73 7.41
CA GLU A 33 19.82 1.45 7.29
C GLU A 33 18.69 1.29 8.32
N GLU A 34 18.86 1.71 9.58
CA GLU A 34 17.79 1.63 10.57
C GLU A 34 16.61 2.53 10.21
N GLN A 35 16.88 3.74 9.72
CA GLN A 35 15.84 4.68 9.28
C GLN A 35 15.08 4.13 8.08
N ARG A 36 15.77 3.53 7.10
CA ARG A 36 15.16 2.85 5.96
C ARG A 36 14.26 1.70 6.45
N LEU A 37 14.76 0.88 7.38
CA LEU A 37 14.00 -0.26 7.93
C LEU A 37 12.74 0.20 8.67
N ALA A 38 12.81 1.31 9.41
CA ALA A 38 11.65 1.91 10.08
C ALA A 38 10.59 2.40 9.08
N LYS A 39 11.02 3.06 7.99
CA LYS A 39 10.13 3.49 6.89
C LYS A 39 9.48 2.30 6.18
N VAL A 40 10.26 1.24 5.92
CA VAL A 40 9.77 -0.02 5.33
C VAL A 40 8.67 -0.63 6.19
N LYS A 41 8.92 -0.80 7.51
CA LYS A 41 7.92 -1.33 8.45
C LYS A 41 6.63 -0.51 8.41
N THR A 42 6.78 0.82 8.42
CA THR A 42 5.64 1.74 8.33
C THR A 42 4.83 1.56 7.06
N MET A 43 5.48 1.37 5.91
CA MET A 43 4.78 1.17 4.63
C MET A 43 4.10 -0.19 4.53
N ILE A 44 4.69 -1.24 5.10
CA ILE A 44 4.04 -2.55 5.22
C ILE A 44 2.74 -2.42 6.03
N CYS A 45 2.77 -1.74 7.19
CA CYS A 45 1.56 -1.52 7.98
C CYS A 45 0.46 -0.79 7.20
N LYS A 46 0.82 0.28 6.46
CA LYS A 46 -0.12 1.02 5.61
C LYS A 46 -0.74 0.14 4.54
N LEU A 47 0.06 -0.71 3.89
CA LEU A 47 -0.41 -1.63 2.87
C LEU A 47 -1.38 -2.66 3.46
N LEU A 48 -1.07 -3.21 4.63
CA LEU A 48 -1.95 -4.14 5.33
C LEU A 48 -3.30 -3.49 5.68
N THR A 49 -3.30 -2.24 6.17
CA THR A 49 -4.54 -1.48 6.43
C THR A 49 -5.37 -1.26 5.16
N GLU A 50 -4.74 -0.92 4.04
CA GLU A 50 -5.44 -0.77 2.76
C GLU A 50 -6.04 -2.09 2.26
N ILE A 51 -5.32 -3.21 2.45
CA ILE A 51 -5.82 -4.55 2.11
C ILE A 51 -7.01 -4.92 3.01
N ASP A 52 -6.89 -4.73 4.31
CA ASP A 52 -7.96 -5.02 5.28
C ASP A 52 -9.24 -4.22 4.95
N GLY A 53 -9.10 -2.92 4.67
CA GLY A 53 -10.22 -2.09 4.23
C GLY A 53 -10.87 -2.56 2.92
N ARG A 54 -10.09 -3.12 1.98
CA ARG A 54 -10.63 -3.73 0.76
C ARG A 54 -11.37 -5.04 1.05
N VAL A 55 -10.82 -5.89 1.91
CA VAL A 55 -11.46 -7.15 2.33
C VAL A 55 -12.81 -6.86 2.99
N LEU A 56 -12.88 -5.90 3.91
CA LEU A 56 -14.12 -5.50 4.57
C LEU A 56 -15.19 -5.04 3.57
N ARG A 57 -14.82 -4.20 2.58
CA ARG A 57 -15.75 -3.77 1.53
C ARG A 57 -16.25 -4.92 0.67
N ILE A 58 -15.38 -5.87 0.33
CA ILE A 58 -15.77 -7.06 -0.44
C ILE A 58 -16.75 -7.92 0.37
N GLN A 59 -16.49 -8.15 1.66
CA GLN A 59 -17.36 -8.91 2.55
C GLN A 59 -18.73 -8.24 2.75
N GLN A 60 -18.76 -6.91 2.88
CA GLN A 60 -20.00 -6.13 2.98
C GLN A 60 -20.83 -6.20 1.68
N ASN A 61 -20.17 -6.10 0.52
CA ASN A 61 -20.86 -6.22 -0.77
C ASN A 61 -21.42 -7.64 -1.01
N GLN A 62 -20.78 -8.68 -0.48
CA GLN A 62 -21.27 -10.06 -0.61
C GLN A 62 -22.46 -10.36 0.32
N SER A 63 -22.52 -9.72 1.50
CA SER A 63 -23.63 -9.91 2.46
C SER A 63 -24.89 -9.08 2.13
N GLY A 64 -24.80 -8.11 1.23
CA GLY A 64 -25.94 -7.32 0.73
C GLY A 64 -26.79 -7.98 -0.37
N GLY A 65 -26.39 -9.15 -0.90
CA GLY A 65 -27.02 -9.79 -2.05
C GLY A 65 -28.29 -10.62 -1.79
N MET A 66 -28.80 -10.70 -0.55
CA MET A 66 -30.00 -11.46 -0.19
C MET A 66 -31.17 -10.57 0.26
N LYS A 67 -31.43 -9.46 -0.44
CA LYS A 67 -32.73 -8.77 -0.36
C LYS A 67 -33.24 -8.44 -1.76
N GLY A 68 -34.21 -9.25 -2.20
CA GLY A 68 -35.14 -8.91 -3.28
C GLY A 68 -35.10 -9.87 -4.47
N GLN A 69 -35.90 -10.94 -4.41
CA GLN A 69 -37.19 -11.01 -5.11
C GLN A 69 -38.01 -12.20 -4.59
#